data_AF-A0A7S0ZEN7-F1
#
_entry.id   AF-A0A7S0ZEN7-F1
#
_cell.length_a   1.000
_cell.length_b   1.000
_cell.length_c   1.000
_cell.angle_alpha   90.00
_cell.angle_beta   90.00
_cell.angle_gamma   90.00
#
_symmetry.space_group_name_H-M   'P 1'
#
loop_
_entity.id
_entity.type
_entity.pdbx_description
1 polymer ?
#
loop_
_entity_poly.entity_id
_entity_poly.type
_entity_poly.pdbx_seq_one_letter_code
_entity_poly.pdbx_strand_id
1 'polypeptide(L)'
;QLEFMQQRIAKLAGGVARIRLTANNEVELRDKALRYEDAINATRAALENGITPGGGTSLVHARKVLPEKFREFQEESEEIRFGAEIVYRACGRPCWQIAENAGLDGDEALGDIEEMEFGFGLNARTMKIGNLIEDGVIDPAKVTCAALGTAVSIASLVLTTDCLVAEMPAPPTPEELAAAADDGYQYE
;
A
#
# COMPACT_ATOMS: atom_id res chain seq x y z
N GLN A 1 9.51 12.34 -22.05
CA GLN A 1 9.22 12.71 -23.46
C GLN A 1 7.77 12.41 -23.87
N LEU A 2 7.19 11.27 -23.46
CA LEU A 2 5.81 10.88 -23.76
C LEU A 2 4.74 11.87 -23.20
N GLU A 3 4.87 12.28 -21.93
CA GLU A 3 3.95 13.25 -21.31
C GLU A 3 3.91 14.60 -22.03
N PHE A 4 5.07 15.07 -22.53
CA PHE A 4 5.15 16.33 -23.25
C PHE A 4 4.40 16.27 -24.59
N MET A 5 4.41 15.11 -25.26
CA MET A 5 3.62 14.88 -26.47
C MET A 5 2.13 14.80 -26.16
N GLN A 6 1.74 14.08 -25.10
CA GLN A 6 0.34 14.01 -24.66
C GLN A 6 -0.21 15.38 -24.27
N GLN A 7 0.57 16.21 -23.57
CA GLN A 7 0.19 17.58 -23.25
C GLN A 7 -0.02 18.45 -24.51
N ARG A 8 0.81 18.29 -25.54
CA ARG A 8 0.64 19.03 -26.81
C ARG A 8 -0.63 18.60 -27.54
N ILE A 9 -0.92 17.31 -27.59
CA ILE A 9 -2.15 16.77 -28.19
C ILE A 9 -3.37 17.29 -27.41
N ALA A 10 -3.35 17.25 -26.08
CA ALA A 10 -4.44 17.75 -25.24
C ALA A 10 -4.69 19.25 -25.44
N LYS A 11 -3.63 20.06 -25.58
CA LYS A 11 -3.73 21.50 -25.89
C LYS A 11 -4.39 21.75 -27.25
N LEU A 12 -4.05 20.96 -28.27
CA LEU A 12 -4.64 21.07 -29.61
C LEU A 12 -6.11 20.62 -29.63
N ALA A 13 -6.46 19.60 -28.84
CA ALA A 13 -7.82 19.10 -28.72
C ALA A 13 -8.71 19.92 -27.77
N GLY A 14 -8.18 20.97 -27.13
CA GLY A 14 -8.91 21.76 -26.12
C GLY A 14 -9.17 21.00 -24.80
N GLY A 15 -8.58 19.83 -24.61
CA GLY A 15 -8.81 18.92 -23.48
C GLY A 15 -7.96 19.20 -22.23
N VAL A 16 -7.55 20.47 -22.00
CA VAL A 16 -6.72 20.83 -20.84
C VAL A 16 -7.57 21.46 -19.74
N ALA A 17 -7.79 20.71 -18.66
CA ALA A 17 -8.36 21.23 -17.43
C ALA A 17 -7.24 21.76 -16.50
N ARG A 18 -7.51 22.84 -15.77
CA ARG A 18 -6.62 23.37 -14.71
C ARG A 18 -7.38 23.45 -13.40
N ILE A 19 -6.86 22.79 -12.37
CA ILE A 19 -7.36 22.88 -11.00
C ILE A 19 -6.53 23.96 -10.29
N ARG A 20 -7.19 25.00 -9.78
CA ARG A 20 -6.54 26.06 -8.98
C ARG A 20 -6.77 25.77 -7.51
N LEU A 21 -5.68 25.63 -6.76
CA LEU A 21 -5.71 25.36 -5.33
C LEU A 21 -5.47 26.64 -4.54
N THR A 22 -6.20 26.79 -3.44
CA THR A 22 -6.05 27.89 -2.48
C THR A 22 -6.02 27.32 -1.07
N ALA A 23 -5.19 27.93 -0.22
CA ALA A 23 -5.03 27.57 1.19
C ALA A 23 -4.57 28.79 2.01
N ASN A 24 -4.72 28.71 3.33
CA ASN A 24 -4.41 29.81 4.23
C ASN A 24 -2.92 29.89 4.58
N ASN A 25 -2.20 28.77 4.50
CA ASN A 25 -0.76 28.67 4.72
C ASN A 25 -0.11 27.75 3.67
N GLU A 26 1.22 27.80 3.56
CA GLU A 26 1.97 27.03 2.56
C GLU A 26 1.92 25.53 2.83
N VAL A 27 1.87 25.12 4.10
CA VAL A 27 1.82 23.71 4.50
C VAL A 27 0.53 23.05 4.02
N GLU A 28 -0.62 23.68 4.26
CA GLU A 28 -1.93 23.24 3.75
C GLU A 28 -2.00 23.27 2.22
N LEU A 29 -1.34 24.25 1.58
CA LEU A 29 -1.31 24.30 0.12
C LEU A 29 -0.60 23.08 -0.45
N ARG A 30 0.53 22.69 0.14
CA ARG A 30 1.29 21.50 -0.25
C ARG A 30 0.52 20.21 0.03
N ASP A 31 -0.09 20.08 1.21
CA ASP A 31 -0.94 18.92 1.55
C ASP A 31 -2.10 18.76 0.55
N LYS A 32 -2.83 19.84 0.28
CA LYS A 32 -3.89 19.83 -0.73
C LYS A 32 -3.34 19.42 -2.10
N ALA A 33 -2.22 20.01 -2.53
CA ALA A 33 -1.64 19.69 -3.83
C ALA A 33 -1.34 18.19 -3.98
N LEU A 34 -0.70 17.57 -2.98
CA LEU A 34 -0.39 16.14 -2.97
C LEU A 34 -1.67 15.29 -3.03
N ARG A 35 -2.69 15.64 -2.23
CA ARG A 35 -3.98 14.92 -2.24
C ARG A 35 -4.70 14.99 -3.58
N TYR A 36 -4.65 16.13 -4.27
CA TYR A 36 -5.23 16.26 -5.61
C TYR A 36 -4.43 15.50 -6.66
N GLU A 37 -3.10 15.49 -6.56
CA GLU A 37 -2.23 14.71 -7.43
C GLU A 37 -2.51 13.21 -7.30
N ASP A 38 -2.61 12.71 -6.06
CA ASP A 38 -2.97 11.32 -5.77
C ASP A 38 -4.35 10.97 -6.33
N ALA A 39 -5.36 11.84 -6.16
CA ALA A 39 -6.69 11.61 -6.69
C ALA A 39 -6.72 11.52 -8.24
N ILE A 40 -5.94 12.36 -8.92
CA ILE A 40 -5.80 12.33 -10.39
C ILE A 40 -5.14 11.02 -10.83
N ASN A 41 -4.07 10.61 -10.14
CA ASN A 41 -3.34 9.39 -10.45
C ASN A 41 -4.19 8.14 -10.19
N ALA A 42 -4.93 8.10 -9.08
CA ALA A 42 -5.87 7.04 -8.75
C ALA A 42 -6.98 6.93 -9.81
N THR A 43 -7.57 8.05 -10.22
CA THR A 43 -8.62 8.06 -11.26
C THR A 43 -8.08 7.56 -12.60
N ARG A 44 -6.87 7.96 -13.00
CA ARG A 44 -6.22 7.45 -14.22
C ARG A 44 -5.98 5.95 -14.13
N ALA A 45 -5.47 5.46 -13.01
CA ALA A 45 -5.24 4.04 -12.79
C ALA A 45 -6.54 3.21 -12.82
N ALA A 46 -7.63 3.77 -12.27
CA ALA A 46 -8.95 3.15 -12.26
C ALA A 46 -9.56 3.07 -13.67
N LEU A 47 -9.35 4.10 -14.50
CA LEU A 47 -9.80 4.09 -15.90
C LEU A 47 -9.08 3.04 -16.74
N GLU A 48 -7.81 2.76 -16.44
CA GLU A 48 -7.01 1.79 -17.20
C GLU A 48 -7.32 0.33 -16.85
N ASN A 49 -7.43 -0.01 -15.56
CA ASN A 49 -7.52 -1.42 -15.11
C ASN A 49 -8.77 -1.70 -14.25
N GLY A 50 -9.69 -0.75 -14.12
CA GLY A 50 -10.88 -0.89 -13.30
C GLY A 50 -10.62 -0.65 -11.81
N ILE A 51 -11.65 -0.93 -11.02
CA ILE A 51 -11.72 -0.71 -9.58
C ILE A 51 -11.95 -2.03 -8.85
N THR A 52 -11.57 -2.07 -7.59
CA THR A 52 -11.71 -3.22 -6.70
C THR A 52 -12.16 -2.75 -5.30
N PRO A 53 -12.77 -3.61 -4.46
CA PRO A 53 -13.11 -3.25 -3.09
C PRO A 53 -11.88 -2.80 -2.30
N GLY A 54 -11.95 -1.61 -1.72
CA GLY A 54 -10.79 -1.02 -1.03
C GLY A 54 -10.55 -1.61 0.36
N GLY A 55 -9.85 -0.84 1.20
CA GLY A 55 -9.66 -1.18 2.62
C GLY A 55 -8.80 -2.43 2.86
N GLY A 56 -7.97 -2.81 1.88
CA GLY A 56 -7.19 -4.06 1.93
C GLY A 56 -8.01 -5.33 1.67
N THR A 57 -9.34 -5.22 1.55
CA THR A 57 -10.28 -6.34 1.36
C THR A 57 -9.99 -7.15 0.10
N SER A 58 -9.60 -6.49 -0.99
CA SER A 58 -9.23 -7.18 -2.24
C SER A 58 -8.08 -8.17 -2.06
N LEU A 59 -7.10 -7.84 -1.21
CA LEU A 59 -5.98 -8.73 -0.92
C LEU A 59 -6.39 -9.86 0.04
N VAL A 60 -7.29 -9.58 0.98
CA VAL A 60 -7.89 -10.62 1.84
C VAL A 60 -8.66 -11.63 0.99
N HIS A 61 -9.49 -11.18 0.05
CA HIS A 61 -10.20 -12.09 -0.86
C HIS A 61 -9.27 -12.86 -1.79
N ALA A 62 -8.17 -12.25 -2.23
CA ALA A 62 -7.15 -12.96 -3.01
C ALA A 62 -6.58 -14.16 -2.24
N ARG A 63 -6.45 -14.07 -0.91
CA ARG A 63 -5.96 -15.18 -0.05
C ARG A 63 -6.82 -16.43 -0.15
N LYS A 64 -8.12 -16.35 -0.41
CA LYS A 64 -8.99 -17.53 -0.54
C LYS A 64 -8.64 -18.37 -1.76
N VAL A 65 -8.20 -17.72 -2.83
CA VAL A 65 -7.88 -18.35 -4.13
C VAL A 65 -6.43 -18.85 -4.16
N LEU A 66 -5.56 -18.29 -3.32
CA LEU A 66 -4.14 -18.63 -3.26
C LEU A 66 -3.89 -20.12 -2.93
N PRO A 67 -4.53 -20.76 -1.93
CA PRO A 67 -4.30 -22.18 -1.62
C PRO A 67 -4.56 -23.12 -2.81
N GLU A 68 -5.60 -22.87 -3.61
CA GLU A 68 -5.89 -23.68 -4.79
C GLU A 68 -4.82 -23.49 -5.87
N LYS A 69 -4.41 -22.25 -6.13
CA LYS A 69 -3.33 -21.97 -7.08
C LYS A 69 -1.97 -22.48 -6.60
N PHE A 70 -1.74 -22.49 -5.29
CA PHE A 70 -0.50 -22.96 -4.70
C PHE A 70 -0.41 -24.48 -4.60
N ARG A 71 -1.53 -25.21 -4.64
CA ARG A 71 -1.52 -26.68 -4.76
C ARG A 71 -0.75 -27.15 -5.99
N GLU A 72 -0.78 -26.40 -7.09
CA GLU A 72 0.02 -26.69 -8.29
C GLU A 72 1.53 -26.62 -8.02
N PHE A 73 1.96 -25.80 -7.06
CA PHE A 73 3.37 -25.62 -6.65
C PHE A 73 3.77 -26.51 -5.44
N GLN A 74 2.80 -27.13 -4.75
CA GLN A 74 3.06 -27.93 -3.54
C GLN A 74 3.79 -29.24 -3.82
N GLU A 75 3.78 -29.71 -5.06
CA GLU A 75 4.49 -30.91 -5.51
C GLU A 75 5.98 -30.66 -5.80
N GLU A 76 6.42 -29.40 -5.83
CA GLU A 76 7.79 -29.02 -6.24
C GLU A 76 8.81 -28.98 -5.07
N SER A 77 8.50 -28.37 -3.92
CA SER A 77 9.40 -28.30 -2.75
C SER A 77 8.72 -27.73 -1.48
N GLU A 78 9.18 -28.09 -0.29
CA GLU A 78 8.75 -27.48 0.99
C GLU A 78 9.08 -25.98 1.08
N GLU A 79 10.17 -25.53 0.46
CA GLU A 79 10.61 -24.13 0.44
C GLU A 79 9.62 -23.24 -0.31
N ILE A 80 9.09 -23.73 -1.42
CA ILE A 80 8.09 -23.03 -2.24
C ILE A 80 6.77 -22.90 -1.46
N ARG A 81 6.39 -23.95 -0.72
CA ARG A 81 5.21 -23.91 0.16
C ARG A 81 5.36 -22.85 1.25
N PHE A 82 6.54 -22.75 1.87
CA PHE A 82 6.82 -21.74 2.88
C PHE A 82 6.76 -20.31 2.30
N GLY A 83 7.33 -20.11 1.10
CA GLY A 83 7.22 -18.82 0.39
C GLY A 83 5.78 -18.40 0.10
N ALA A 84 4.95 -19.35 -0.34
CA ALA A 84 3.52 -19.14 -0.57
C ALA A 84 2.78 -18.75 0.72
N GLU A 85 3.12 -19.37 1.86
CA GLU A 85 2.56 -19.04 3.16
C GLU A 85 2.91 -17.60 3.60
N ILE A 86 4.14 -17.14 3.34
CA ILE A 86 4.55 -15.76 3.61
C ILE A 86 3.65 -14.78 2.85
N VAL A 87 3.42 -15.00 1.55
CA VAL A 87 2.55 -14.15 0.73
C VAL A 87 1.11 -14.19 1.24
N TYR A 88 0.60 -15.38 1.56
CA TYR A 88 -0.74 -15.54 2.12
C TYR A 88 -0.92 -14.72 3.40
N ARG A 89 0.02 -14.75 4.34
CA ARG A 89 -0.03 -13.93 5.57
C ARG A 89 0.10 -12.44 5.26
N ALA A 90 1.01 -12.06 4.36
CA ALA A 90 1.25 -10.66 4.00
C ALA A 90 0.02 -9.98 3.38
N CYS A 91 -0.75 -10.70 2.55
CA CYS A 91 -1.95 -10.15 1.91
C CYS A 91 -3.05 -9.72 2.90
N GLY A 92 -3.09 -10.29 4.11
CA GLY A 92 -4.04 -9.88 5.15
C GLY A 92 -3.64 -8.59 5.87
N ARG A 93 -2.34 -8.28 5.88
CA ARG A 93 -1.76 -7.23 6.71
C ARG A 93 -2.28 -5.81 6.41
N PRO A 94 -2.55 -5.41 5.15
CA PRO A 94 -3.11 -4.09 4.89
C PRO A 94 -4.49 -3.88 5.53
N CYS A 95 -5.36 -4.89 5.48
CA CYS A 95 -6.67 -4.84 6.14
C CYS A 95 -6.51 -4.75 7.67
N TRP A 96 -5.65 -5.62 8.23
CA TRP A 96 -5.31 -5.61 9.66
C TRP A 96 -4.86 -4.22 10.13
N GLN A 97 -3.92 -3.60 9.42
CA GLN A 97 -3.37 -2.30 9.81
C GLN A 97 -4.43 -1.19 9.75
N ILE A 98 -5.33 -1.25 8.77
CA ILE A 98 -6.43 -0.29 8.65
C ILE A 98 -7.41 -0.45 9.82
N ALA A 99 -7.74 -1.69 10.22
CA ALA A 99 -8.60 -1.97 11.36
C ALA A 99 -7.99 -1.48 12.68
N GLU A 100 -6.72 -1.76 12.93
CA GLU A 100 -5.99 -1.32 14.13
C GLU A 100 -5.91 0.21 14.21
N ASN A 101 -5.62 0.88 13.09
CA ASN A 101 -5.62 2.35 13.02
C ASN A 101 -7.00 2.95 13.28
N ALA A 102 -8.07 2.19 13.06
CA ALA A 102 -9.45 2.57 13.37
C ALA A 102 -9.88 2.21 14.80
N GLY A 103 -9.01 1.53 15.58
CA GLY A 103 -9.30 1.10 16.95
C GLY A 103 -10.13 -0.18 17.05
N LEU A 104 -10.14 -1.00 15.99
CA LEU A 104 -10.78 -2.32 15.96
C LEU A 104 -9.71 -3.41 16.05
N ASP A 105 -10.10 -4.61 16.49
CA ASP A 105 -9.20 -5.78 16.51
C ASP A 105 -8.92 -6.24 15.08
N GLY A 106 -7.66 -6.17 14.68
CA GLY A 106 -7.25 -6.52 13.33
C GLY A 106 -7.44 -7.98 12.96
N ASP A 107 -7.35 -8.91 13.93
CA ASP A 107 -7.48 -10.35 13.69
C ASP A 107 -8.96 -10.74 13.54
N GLU A 108 -9.85 -10.17 14.37
CA GLU A 108 -11.31 -10.31 14.23
C GLU A 108 -11.78 -9.78 12.87
N ALA A 109 -11.34 -8.57 12.49
CA ALA A 109 -11.70 -7.98 11.20
C ALA A 109 -11.24 -8.83 10.00
N LEU A 110 -10.06 -9.46 10.11
CA LEU A 110 -9.52 -10.32 9.07
C LEU A 110 -10.34 -11.61 8.92
N GLY A 111 -10.66 -12.26 10.04
CA GLY A 111 -11.47 -13.47 10.07
C GLY A 111 -12.85 -13.25 9.48
N ASP A 112 -13.52 -12.16 9.87
CA ASP A 112 -14.85 -11.82 9.37
C ASP A 112 -14.85 -11.62 7.84
N ILE A 113 -13.90 -10.87 7.31
CA ILE A 113 -13.83 -10.57 5.86
C ILE A 113 -13.44 -11.81 5.05
N GLU A 114 -12.58 -12.67 5.61
CA GLU A 114 -12.13 -13.90 4.95
C GLU A 114 -13.25 -14.95 4.78
N GLU A 115 -14.39 -14.81 5.45
CA GLU A 115 -15.56 -15.69 5.24
C GLU A 115 -16.62 -15.06 4.31
N MET A 116 -16.52 -13.77 4.00
CA MET A 116 -17.55 -13.04 3.24
C MET A 116 -17.38 -13.09 1.72
N GLU A 117 -18.43 -12.70 0.99
CA GLU A 117 -18.39 -12.59 -0.48
C GLU A 117 -17.48 -11.44 -0.95
N PHE A 118 -16.96 -11.57 -2.17
CA PHE A 118 -16.17 -10.51 -2.80
C PHE A 118 -17.00 -9.23 -2.90
N GLY A 119 -16.44 -8.11 -2.43
CA GLY A 119 -17.14 -6.83 -2.34
C GLY A 119 -17.48 -6.42 -0.91
N PHE A 120 -17.65 -7.39 -0.01
CA PHE A 120 -17.86 -7.11 1.41
C PHE A 120 -16.53 -6.95 2.13
N GLY A 121 -16.46 -5.96 3.01
CA GLY A 121 -15.27 -5.63 3.79
C GLY A 121 -15.54 -4.63 4.91
N LEU A 122 -14.49 -4.29 5.66
CA LEU A 122 -14.56 -3.30 6.74
C LEU A 122 -14.46 -1.87 6.17
N ASN A 123 -15.51 -1.09 6.38
CA ASN A 123 -15.47 0.35 6.15
C ASN A 123 -14.93 1.05 7.41
N ALA A 124 -13.63 1.28 7.47
CA ALA A 124 -12.97 1.89 8.63
C ALA A 124 -13.47 3.31 8.97
N ARG A 125 -14.09 4.02 8.02
CA ARG A 125 -14.70 5.34 8.27
C ARG A 125 -15.98 5.23 9.10
N THR A 126 -16.75 4.17 8.91
CA THR A 126 -18.03 3.94 9.60
C THR A 126 -17.96 2.85 10.67
N MET A 127 -16.83 2.13 10.73
CA MET A 127 -16.59 0.96 11.59
C MET A 127 -17.64 -0.14 11.38
N LYS A 128 -18.13 -0.29 10.15
CA LYS A 128 -19.14 -1.30 9.80
C LYS A 128 -18.63 -2.18 8.67
N ILE A 129 -19.05 -3.44 8.71
CA ILE A 129 -18.85 -4.37 7.62
C ILE A 129 -20.02 -4.27 6.66
N GLY A 130 -19.74 -4.18 5.36
CA GLY A 130 -20.75 -4.00 4.33
C GLY A 130 -20.14 -4.06 2.93
N ASN A 131 -20.96 -3.80 1.91
CA ASN A 131 -20.51 -3.74 0.52
C ASN A 131 -19.70 -2.46 0.30
N LEU A 132 -18.38 -2.60 0.15
CA LEU A 132 -17.46 -1.48 0.02
C LEU A 132 -17.62 -0.72 -1.30
N ILE A 133 -18.07 -1.40 -2.36
CA ILE A 133 -18.31 -0.75 -3.66
C ILE A 133 -19.51 0.19 -3.55
N GLU A 134 -20.58 -0.25 -2.89
CA GLU A 134 -21.78 0.57 -2.63
C GLU A 134 -21.47 1.71 -1.66
N ASP A 135 -20.63 1.46 -0.65
CA ASP A 135 -20.16 2.48 0.30
C ASP A 135 -19.16 3.49 -0.30
N GLY A 136 -18.71 3.26 -1.54
CA GLY A 136 -17.74 4.10 -2.25
C GLY A 136 -16.30 3.96 -1.74
N VAL A 137 -15.98 2.89 -1.02
CA VAL A 137 -14.62 2.54 -0.58
C VAL A 137 -14.00 1.63 -1.64
N ILE A 138 -13.40 2.25 -2.65
CA ILE A 138 -12.86 1.56 -3.83
C ILE A 138 -11.40 1.93 -4.03
N ASP A 139 -10.62 0.96 -4.49
CA ASP A 139 -9.23 1.14 -4.87
C ASP A 139 -9.05 0.85 -6.37
N PRO A 140 -8.16 1.56 -7.07
CA PRO A 140 -7.79 1.19 -8.45
C PRO A 140 -7.07 -0.16 -8.45
N ALA A 141 -7.55 -1.12 -9.25
CA ALA A 141 -6.98 -2.47 -9.27
C ALA A 141 -5.49 -2.48 -9.61
N LYS A 142 -5.07 -1.58 -10.51
CA LYS A 142 -3.65 -1.36 -10.87
C LYS A 142 -2.78 -1.07 -9.65
N VAL A 143 -3.27 -0.23 -8.72
CA VAL A 143 -2.51 0.20 -7.55
C VAL A 143 -2.33 -0.96 -6.59
N THR A 144 -3.40 -1.71 -6.30
CA THR A 144 -3.33 -2.90 -5.43
C THR A 144 -2.34 -3.94 -5.97
N CYS A 145 -2.40 -4.25 -7.27
CA CYS A 145 -1.48 -5.20 -7.90
C CYS A 145 -0.04 -4.68 -7.93
N ALA A 146 0.17 -3.41 -8.26
CA ALA A 146 1.50 -2.80 -8.30
C ALA A 146 2.13 -2.76 -6.91
N ALA A 147 1.37 -2.40 -5.87
CA ALA A 147 1.84 -2.37 -4.50
C ALA A 147 2.32 -3.75 -4.03
N LEU A 148 1.52 -4.80 -4.30
CA LEU A 148 1.93 -6.18 -3.98
C LEU A 148 3.18 -6.60 -4.77
N GLY A 149 3.21 -6.33 -6.08
CA GLY A 149 4.34 -6.68 -6.94
C GLY A 149 5.66 -6.01 -6.50
N THR A 150 5.61 -4.71 -6.17
CA THR A 150 6.78 -3.99 -5.65
C THR A 150 7.21 -4.51 -4.28
N ALA A 151 6.26 -4.80 -3.38
CA ALA A 151 6.56 -5.37 -2.07
C ALA A 151 7.25 -6.73 -2.18
N VAL A 152 6.73 -7.62 -3.03
CA VAL A 152 7.35 -8.94 -3.30
C VAL A 152 8.75 -8.76 -3.90
N SER A 153 8.92 -7.85 -4.87
CA SER A 153 10.21 -7.61 -5.49
C SER A 153 11.29 -7.19 -4.49
N ILE A 154 10.96 -6.28 -3.56
CA ILE A 154 11.91 -5.83 -2.53
C ILE A 154 12.14 -6.94 -1.50
N ALA A 155 11.08 -7.63 -1.07
CA ALA A 155 11.19 -8.73 -0.11
C ALA A 155 12.09 -9.86 -0.65
N SER A 156 11.93 -10.26 -1.91
CA SER A 156 12.78 -11.28 -2.53
C SER A 156 14.25 -10.84 -2.61
N LEU A 157 14.51 -9.56 -2.90
CA LEU A 157 15.87 -9.02 -2.89
C LEU A 157 16.48 -9.11 -1.48
N VAL A 158 15.73 -8.71 -0.45
CA VAL A 158 16.21 -8.75 0.94
C VAL A 158 16.43 -10.19 1.41
N LEU A 159 15.51 -11.11 1.12
CA LEU A 159 15.61 -12.51 1.53
C LEU A 159 16.78 -13.26 0.86
N THR A 160 17.25 -12.79 -0.30
CA THR A 160 18.37 -13.38 -1.04
C THR A 160 19.70 -12.66 -0.78
N THR A 161 19.71 -11.63 0.08
CA THR A 161 20.92 -10.87 0.42
C THR A 161 21.65 -11.53 1.59
N ASP A 162 22.77 -12.20 1.31
CA ASP A 162 23.63 -12.82 2.35
C ASP A 162 24.57 -11.82 3.04
N CYS A 163 25.04 -10.80 2.33
CA CYS A 163 25.98 -9.82 2.87
C CYS A 163 25.72 -8.40 2.36
N LEU A 164 26.05 -7.42 3.21
CA LEU A 164 25.92 -6.00 2.92
C LEU A 164 27.23 -5.30 3.25
N VAL A 165 27.75 -4.54 2.29
CA VAL A 165 28.94 -3.69 2.48
C VAL A 165 28.44 -2.26 2.66
N ALA A 166 28.59 -1.73 3.86
CA ALA A 166 28.21 -0.37 4.21
C ALA A 166 29.43 0.52 4.43
N GLU A 167 29.25 1.82 4.28
CA GLU A 167 30.23 2.81 4.72
C GLU A 167 30.29 2.81 6.26
N MET A 168 31.49 3.03 6.79
CA MET A 168 31.68 3.16 8.23
C MET A 168 30.95 4.43 8.70
N PRO A 169 30.14 4.36 9.76
CA PRO A 169 29.47 5.54 10.29
C PRO A 169 30.53 6.59 10.64
N ALA A 170 30.27 7.84 10.25
CA ALA A 170 31.11 8.95 10.64
C ALA A 170 31.17 9.02 12.18
N PRO A 171 32.32 9.44 12.76
CA PRO A 171 32.37 9.69 14.18
C PRO A 171 31.30 10.74 14.54
N PRO A 172 30.56 10.53 15.64
CA PRO A 172 29.49 11.44 16.03
C PRO A 172 30.05 12.85 16.23
N THR A 173 29.33 13.83 15.73
CA THR A 173 29.65 15.24 15.91
C THR A 173 29.54 15.64 17.39
N PRO A 174 30.20 16.73 17.83
CA PRO A 174 30.04 17.23 19.19
C PRO A 174 28.57 17.54 19.56
N GLU A 175 27.73 17.88 18.58
CA GLU A 175 26.30 18.14 18.77
C GLU A 175 25.52 16.83 19.01
N GLU A 176 25.83 15.75 18.28
CA GLU A 176 25.24 14.42 18.50
C GLU A 176 25.70 13.79 19.82
N LEU A 177 26.95 14.02 20.23
CA LEU A 177 27.47 13.63 21.53
C LEU A 177 26.79 14.39 22.68
N ALA A 178 26.47 15.68 22.48
CA ALA A 178 25.75 16.48 23.46
C ALA A 178 24.27 16.04 23.57
N ALA A 179 23.63 15.68 22.47
CA ALA A 179 22.27 15.15 22.45
C ALA A 179 22.17 13.76 23.11
N ALA A 180 23.14 12.87 22.86
CA ALA A 180 23.19 11.55 23.49
C ALA A 180 23.52 11.59 24.99
N ALA A 181 24.22 12.64 25.45
CA ALA A 181 24.52 12.84 26.86
C ALA A 181 23.31 13.30 27.69
N ASP A 182 22.30 13.91 27.06
CA ASP A 182 21.05 14.34 27.71
C ASP A 182 20.05 13.17 27.87
N ASP A 183 20.13 12.15 27.00
CA ASP A 183 19.29 10.94 27.03
C ASP A 183 19.80 9.82 27.97
N GLY A 184 20.89 10.05 28.72
CA GLY A 184 21.27 9.22 29.88
C GLY A 184 21.72 7.78 29.61
N TYR A 185 21.91 7.37 28.35
CA TYR A 185 22.42 6.02 28.03
C TYR A 185 23.94 6.02 27.86
N GLN A 186 24.65 5.52 28.86
CA GLN A 186 26.05 5.12 28.72
C GLN A 186 26.13 3.82 27.90
N TYR A 187 26.78 3.87 26.74
CA TYR A 187 27.22 2.67 26.02
C TYR A 187 28.57 2.23 26.59
N GLU A 188 28.64 1.04 27.20
CA GLU A 188 29.90 0.31 27.46
C GLU A 188 30.47 -0.30 26.17
#